data_AF-A0A2G9QC69-F1
#
_entry.id   AF-A0A2G9QC69-F1
#
_cell.length_a   1.000
_cell.length_b   1.000
_cell.length_c   1.000
_cell.angle_alpha   90.00
_cell.angle_beta   90.00
_cell.angle_gamma   90.00
#
_symmetry.space_group_name_H-M   'P 1'
#
loop_
_entity.id
_entity.type
_entity.pdbx_description
1 polymer ?
#
loop_
_entity_poly.entity_id
_entity_poly.type
_entity_poly.pdbx_seq_one_letter_code
_entity_poly.pdbx_strand_id
1 'polypeptide(L)' 'MRDCERMNLECRRQSEKLGKRVEEVVMIYDVEGLGLKHLWKPGVDLYGEVLKMFEDNYPEALKRLFVVKGRLYITIIIKV' A
#
# COMPACT_ATOMS: atom_id res chain seq x y z
N MET A 1 -0.71 7.58 -8.87
CA MET A 1 -0.55 9.04 -8.71
C MET A 1 -1.77 9.72 -8.11
N ARG A 2 -2.97 9.65 -8.70
CA ARG A 2 -4.17 10.34 -8.18
C ARG A 2 -4.53 9.97 -6.73
N ASP A 3 -4.38 8.71 -6.36
CA ASP A 3 -4.67 8.27 -4.98
C ASP A 3 -3.65 8.83 -3.97
N CYS A 4 -2.37 8.94 -4.35
CA CYS A 4 -1.33 9.56 -3.51
C CYS A 4 -1.62 11.03 -3.22
N GLU A 5 -2.05 11.79 -4.25
CA GLU A 5 -2.43 13.20 -4.09
C GLU A 5 -3.62 13.35 -3.14
N ARG A 6 -4.60 12.45 -3.26
CA ARG A 6 -5.77 12.43 -2.36
C ARG A 6 -5.38 12.12 -0.93
N MET A 7 -4.46 11.17 -0.72
CA MET A 7 -3.93 10.82 0.60
C MET A 7 -3.19 12.00 1.22
N ASN A 8 -2.36 12.71 0.45
CA ASN A 8 -1.67 13.92 0.92
C ASN A 8 -2.63 15.04 1.33
N LEU A 9 -3.70 15.23 0.56
CA LEU A 9 -4.74 16.21 0.91
C LEU A 9 -5.43 15.84 2.23
N GLU A 10 -5.73 14.56 2.43
CA GLU A 10 -6.35 14.10 3.67
C GLU A 10 -5.40 14.25 4.87
N CYS A 11 -4.12 13.95 4.72
CA CYS A 11 -3.09 14.19 5.74
C CYS A 11 -3.04 15.67 6.16
N ARG A 12 -3.11 16.61 5.20
CA ARG A 12 -3.18 18.06 5.50
C ARG A 12 -4.44 18.41 6.29
N ARG A 13 -5.60 17.91 5.85
CA ARG A 13 -6.88 18.14 6.51
C ARG A 13 -6.90 17.60 7.95
N GLN A 14 -6.32 16.41 8.17
CA GLN A 14 -6.19 15.83 9.51
C GLN A 14 -5.20 16.62 10.37
N SER A 15 -4.12 17.16 9.77
CA SER A 15 -3.16 17.99 10.48
C SER A 15 -3.79 19.25 11.05
N GLU A 16 -4.57 19.95 10.22
CA GLU A 16 -5.33 21.14 10.61
C GLU A 16 -6.34 20.82 11.72
N LYS A 17 -7.11 19.74 11.55
CA LYS A 17 -8.12 19.32 12.51
C LYS A 17 -7.54 18.92 13.88
N LEU A 18 -6.39 18.26 13.90
CA LEU A 18 -5.79 17.71 15.12
C LEU A 18 -4.74 18.64 15.76
N GLY A 19 -4.38 19.74 15.09
CA GLY A 19 -3.33 20.66 15.55
C GLY A 19 -1.94 20.02 15.65
N LYS A 20 -1.70 18.93 14.92
CA LYS A 20 -0.41 18.21 14.89
C LYS A 20 -0.11 17.71 13.49
N ARG A 21 1.17 17.56 13.16
CA ARG A 21 1.59 17.10 11.83
C ARG A 21 1.16 15.64 11.60
N VAL A 22 0.40 15.41 10.55
CA VAL A 22 0.01 14.10 10.02
C VAL A 22 0.51 14.05 8.58
N GLU A 23 1.38 13.08 8.30
CA GLU A 23 2.00 12.90 6.98
C GLU A 23 1.97 11.45 6.49
N GLU A 24 1.73 10.50 7.40
CA GLU A 24 1.77 9.09 7.11
C GLU A 24 0.37 8.48 7.11
N VAL A 25 0.18 7.48 6.25
CA VAL A 25 -1.06 6.70 6.15
C VAL A 25 -0.86 5.26 6.62
N VAL A 26 -1.95 4.63 7.01
CA VAL A 26 -2.02 3.19 7.23
C VAL A 26 -2.85 2.59 6.11
N MET A 27 -2.30 1.59 5.43
CA MET A 27 -3.01 0.87 4.37
C MET A 27 -3.52 -0.47 4.90
N ILE A 28 -4.77 -0.80 4.58
CA ILE A 28 -5.36 -2.11 4.82
C ILE A 28 -5.54 -2.76 3.45
N TYR A 29 -4.85 -3.87 3.25
CA TYR A 29 -4.87 -4.63 2.02
C TYR A 29 -5.68 -5.91 2.22
N ASP A 30 -6.90 -5.88 1.69
CA ASP A 30 -7.80 -7.03 1.67
C ASP A 30 -7.44 -7.95 0.51
N VAL A 31 -7.02 -9.17 0.85
CA VAL A 31 -6.59 -10.18 -0.10
C VAL A 31 -7.48 -11.42 -0.09
N GLU A 32 -8.70 -11.27 0.39
CA GLU A 32 -9.69 -12.32 0.28
C GLU A 32 -9.87 -12.73 -1.19
N GLY A 33 -9.80 -14.03 -1.47
CA GLY A 33 -9.92 -14.55 -2.84
C GLY A 33 -8.66 -14.42 -3.70
N LEU A 34 -7.58 -13.82 -3.18
CA LEU A 34 -6.26 -13.96 -3.80
C LEU A 34 -5.90 -15.45 -3.83
N GLY A 35 -5.19 -15.91 -4.85
CA GLY A 35 -4.95 -17.32 -5.12
C GLY A 35 -3.92 -17.49 -6.23
N LEU A 36 -3.47 -18.72 -6.50
CA LEU A 36 -2.32 -18.98 -7.39
C LEU A 36 -2.47 -18.42 -8.81
N LYS A 37 -3.69 -18.23 -9.31
CA LYS A 37 -3.96 -17.58 -10.60
C LYS A 37 -3.51 -16.10 -10.66
N HIS A 38 -3.39 -15.45 -9.50
CA HIS A 38 -2.90 -14.07 -9.38
C HIS A 38 -1.38 -14.01 -9.25
N LEU A 39 -0.70 -15.17 -9.13
CA LEU A 39 0.76 -15.29 -9.13
C LEU A 39 1.35 -15.42 -10.54
N TRP A 40 0.60 -15.04 -11.58
CA TRP A 40 1.18 -14.98 -12.91
C TRP A 40 2.28 -13.92 -12.93
N LYS A 41 3.49 -14.33 -13.32
CA LYS A 41 4.73 -13.54 -13.22
C LYS A 41 4.61 -12.08 -13.70
N PRO A 42 3.98 -11.76 -14.85
CA PRO A 42 3.77 -10.38 -15.28
C PRO A 42 2.91 -9.54 -14.32
N GLY A 43 1.92 -10.15 -13.66
CA GLY A 43 1.09 -9.48 -12.67
C GLY A 43 1.87 -9.16 -11.39
N VAL A 44 2.75 -10.07 -10.97
CA VAL A 44 3.64 -9.87 -9.83
C VAL A 44 4.70 -8.81 -10.15
N ASP A 45 5.34 -8.91 -11.31
CA ASP A 45 6.37 -7.97 -11.76
C ASP A 45 5.79 -6.54 -11.88
N LEU A 46 4.59 -6.38 -12.47
CA LEU A 46 3.88 -5.10 -12.53
C LEU A 46 3.56 -4.55 -11.13
N TYR A 47 3.14 -5.41 -10.20
CA TYR A 47 2.85 -4.98 -8.84
C TYR A 47 4.12 -4.52 -8.11
N GLY A 48 5.25 -5.21 -8.35
CA GLY A 48 6.56 -4.81 -7.87
C GLY A 48 7.00 -3.44 -8.41
N GLU A 49 6.79 -3.15 -9.70
CA GLU A 49 7.07 -1.83 -10.28
C GLU A 49 6.22 -0.72 -9.66
N VAL A 50 4.94 -1.01 -9.38
CA VAL A 50 4.05 -0.06 -8.68
C VAL A 50 4.56 0.20 -7.28
N LEU A 51 4.88 -0.84 -6.50
CA LEU A 51 5.42 -0.69 -5.15
C LEU A 51 6.73 0.10 -5.14
N LYS A 52 7.64 -0.19 -6.08
CA LYS A 52 8.90 0.54 -6.23
C LYS A 52 8.67 2.01 -6.57
N MET A 53 7.75 2.32 -7.49
CA MET A 53 7.36 3.70 -7.77
C MET A 53 6.81 4.40 -6.53
N PHE A 54 6.05 3.69 -5.67
CA PHE A 54 5.60 4.23 -4.39
C PHE A 54 6.75 4.49 -3.42
N GLU A 55 7.69 3.57 -3.27
CA GLU A 55 8.87 3.76 -2.41
C GLU A 55 9.75 4.91 -2.90
N ASP A 56 10.00 5.00 -4.21
CA ASP A 56 10.87 6.04 -4.79
C ASP A 56 10.28 7.45 -4.67
N ASN A 57 8.94 7.58 -4.73
CA ASN A 57 8.26 8.89 -4.73
C ASN A 57 7.63 9.28 -3.39
N TYR A 58 7.33 8.31 -2.52
CA TYR A 58 6.64 8.52 -1.25
C TYR A 58 7.23 7.66 -0.12
N PRO A 59 8.56 7.67 0.09
CA PRO A 59 9.25 6.70 0.96
C PRO A 59 8.76 6.73 2.42
N GLU A 60 8.32 7.89 2.90
CA GLU A 60 7.89 8.08 4.30
C GLU A 60 6.36 8.23 4.45
N ALA A 61 5.60 8.12 3.35
CA ALA A 61 4.14 8.31 3.42
C ALA A 61 3.41 7.09 3.98
N LEU A 62 4.02 5.89 3.97
CA LEU A 62 3.42 4.66 4.47
C LEU A 62 3.92 4.33 5.88
N LYS A 63 3.06 4.53 6.89
CA LYS A 63 3.37 4.19 8.28
C LYS A 63 3.39 2.68 8.51
N ARG A 64 2.35 1.99 8.01
CA ARG A 64 2.08 0.56 8.20
C ARG A 64 1.17 0.02 7.09
N LEU A 65 1.42 -1.23 6.70
CA LEU A 65 0.55 -2.02 5.82
C LEU A 65 0.01 -3.22 6.59
N PHE A 66 -1.32 -3.36 6.63
CA PHE A 66 -1.99 -4.53 7.19
C PHE A 66 -2.55 -5.38 6.07
N VAL A 67 -2.08 -6.62 5.95
CA VAL A 67 -2.64 -7.60 5.03
C VAL A 67 -3.66 -8.43 5.79
N VAL A 68 -4.92 -8.39 5.36
CA VAL A 68 -6.04 -9.06 6.05
C VAL A 68 -6.66 -10.14 5.18
N LYS A 69 -7.19 -11.19 5.82
CA LYS A 69 -7.84 -12.35 5.16
C LYS A 69 -6.95 -13.10 4.16
N GLY A 70 -5.64 -12.97 4.31
CA GLY A 70 -4.67 -13.73 3.54
C GLY A 70 -4.64 -15.21 3.92
N ARG A 71 -4.50 -16.08 2.93
CA ARG A 71 -4.20 -17.51 3.16
C ARG A 71 -2.71 -17.76 3.06
N LEU A 72 -2.26 -18.98 3.42
CA LEU A 72 -0.85 -19.36 3.54
C LEU A 72 0.04 -18.89 2.37
N TYR A 73 -0.45 -18.98 1.13
CA TYR A 73 0.29 -18.59 -0.06
C TYR A 73 0.63 -17.10 -0.14
N ILE A 74 -0.06 -16.20 0.59
CA ILE A 74 0.29 -14.78 0.56
C ILE A 74 1.67 -14.49 1.16
N THR A 75 2.12 -15.33 2.09
CA THR A 75 3.46 -15.20 2.68
C THR A 75 4.57 -15.47 1.64
N ILE A 76 4.27 -16.24 0.58
CA ILE A 76 5.16 -16.45 -0.55
C ILE A 76 5.21 -15.18 -1.41
N ILE A 77 4.07 -14.50 -1.60
CA ILE A 77 3.94 -13.30 -2.46
C ILE A 77 4.66 -12.10 -1.85
N ILE A 78 4.53 -11.88 -0.55
CA ILE A 78 5.14 -10.73 0.16
C ILE A 78 6.67 -10.86 0.23
N LYS A 79 7.21 -12.06 -0.02
CA LYS A 79 8.64 -12.36 0.08
C LYS A 79 9.35 -12.34 -1.29
N VAL A 80 8.60 -12.20 -2.38
CA VAL A 80 9.13 -11.98 -3.74
C VAL A 80 9.40 -10.49 -3.94
#